data_AF-A0A1Y3RK10-F1
#
_entry.id   AF-A0A1Y3RK10-F1
#
_cell.length_a   1.000
_cell.length_b   1.000
_cell.length_c   1.000
_cell.angle_alpha   90.00
_cell.angle_beta   90.00
_cell.angle_gamma   90.00
#
_symmetry.space_group_name_H-M   'P 1'
#
loop_
_entity.id
_entity.type
_entity.pdbx_description
1 polymer ?
#
loop_
_entity_poly.entity_id
_entity_poly.type
_entity_poly.pdbx_seq_one_letter_code
_entity_poly.pdbx_strand_id
1 'polypeptide(L)'
;MGMPVITSSTTTRTQAITDIIESVALQETALSHILNAEGEKIQKMVALEDVTPDVLLATNKSVESMVNAVSRLEMILHSKLSVFDGCLCKPAEEPVQE
;
A
#
# COMPACT_ATOMS: atom_id res chain seq x y z
N MET A 1 -20.50 18.29 22.58
CA MET A 1 -20.39 17.18 21.61
C MET A 1 -20.34 15.88 22.41
N GLY A 2 -21.31 14.98 22.22
CA GLY A 2 -21.37 13.71 22.95
C GLY A 2 -20.29 12.73 22.50
N MET A 3 -19.87 11.84 23.39
CA MET A 3 -18.89 10.81 23.10
C MET A 3 -19.49 9.80 22.09
N PRO A 4 -18.76 9.39 21.03
CA PRO A 4 -19.26 8.39 20.09
C PRO A 4 -19.54 7.06 20.80
N VAL A 5 -20.70 6.47 20.53
CA VAL A 5 -21.05 5.12 21.02
C VAL A 5 -20.80 4.13 19.89
N ILE A 6 -19.93 3.14 20.12
CA ILE A 6 -19.73 2.02 19.20
C ILE A 6 -20.91 1.06 19.38
N THR A 7 -21.72 0.90 18.32
CA THR A 7 -22.81 -0.07 18.27
C THR A 7 -22.43 -1.25 17.38
N SER A 8 -23.04 -2.41 17.63
CA SER A 8 -22.85 -3.61 16.81
C SER A 8 -23.30 -3.37 15.37
N SER A 9 -22.43 -3.66 14.41
CA SER A 9 -22.76 -3.62 12.99
C SER A 9 -23.52 -4.87 12.55
N THR A 10 -24.32 -4.75 11.49
CA THR A 10 -24.90 -5.89 10.75
C THR A 10 -23.92 -6.49 9.73
N THR A 11 -22.77 -5.86 9.50
CA THR A 11 -21.71 -6.36 8.62
C THR A 11 -21.21 -7.72 9.11
N THR A 12 -21.19 -8.71 8.21
CA THR A 12 -20.64 -10.02 8.53
C THR A 12 -19.12 -9.93 8.67
N ARG A 13 -18.52 -10.81 9.47
CA ARG A 13 -17.06 -10.90 9.60
C ARG A 13 -16.37 -11.07 8.24
N THR A 14 -16.94 -11.91 7.37
CA THR A 14 -16.41 -12.14 6.01
C THR A 14 -16.42 -10.86 5.20
N GLN A 15 -17.53 -10.11 5.20
CA GLN A 15 -17.60 -8.84 4.48
C GLN A 15 -16.57 -7.84 5.01
N ALA A 16 -16.45 -7.71 6.33
CA ALA A 16 -15.48 -6.80 6.94
C ALA A 16 -14.03 -7.13 6.57
N ILE A 17 -13.67 -8.42 6.46
CA ILE A 17 -12.33 -8.85 6.00
C ILE A 17 -12.15 -8.51 4.51
N THR A 18 -13.15 -8.79 3.67
CA THR A 18 -13.13 -8.41 2.24
C THR A 18 -12.93 -6.91 2.07
N ASP A 19 -13.68 -6.09 2.81
CA ASP A 19 -13.57 -4.62 2.76
C ASP A 19 -12.15 -4.14 3.13
N ILE A 20 -11.48 -4.81 4.08
CA ILE A 20 -10.10 -4.51 4.45
C ILE A 20 -9.13 -4.89 3.33
N ILE A 21 -9.32 -6.05 2.68
CA ILE A 21 -8.50 -6.47 1.53
C ILE A 21 -8.64 -5.48 0.38
N GLU A 22 -9.87 -5.09 0.04
CA GLU A 22 -10.15 -4.08 -0.99
C GLU A 22 -9.52 -2.74 -0.62
N SER A 23 -9.62 -2.32 0.65
CA SER A 23 -8.97 -1.11 1.14
C SER A 23 -7.45 -1.14 0.97
N VAL A 24 -6.80 -2.28 1.25
CA VAL A 24 -5.36 -2.45 1.02
C VAL A 24 -5.04 -2.38 -0.46
N ALA A 25 -5.78 -3.08 -1.33
CA ALA A 25 -5.57 -3.03 -2.78
C ALA A 25 -5.68 -1.61 -3.37
N LEU A 26 -6.61 -0.79 -2.85
CA LEU A 26 -6.71 0.62 -3.24
C LEU A 26 -5.49 1.44 -2.78
N GLN A 27 -4.97 1.18 -1.57
CA GLN A 27 -3.75 1.83 -1.08
C GLN A 27 -2.53 1.42 -1.91
N GLU A 28 -2.35 0.14 -2.23
CA GLU A 28 -1.30 -0.38 -3.12
C GLU A 28 -1.31 0.31 -4.49
N THR A 29 -2.51 0.46 -5.07
CA THR A 29 -2.68 1.19 -6.34
C THR A 29 -2.21 2.63 -6.22
N ALA A 30 -2.59 3.33 -5.16
CA ALA A 30 -2.14 4.70 -4.91
C ALA A 30 -0.61 4.80 -4.72
N LEU A 31 -0.01 3.85 -3.98
CA LEU A 31 1.44 3.78 -3.78
C LEU A 31 2.19 3.56 -5.11
N SER A 32 1.66 2.74 -6.01
CA SER A 32 2.23 2.53 -7.35
C SER A 32 2.28 3.83 -8.16
N HIS A 33 1.23 4.66 -8.10
CA HIS A 33 1.20 5.96 -8.76
C HIS A 33 2.20 6.94 -8.16
N ILE A 34 2.39 6.93 -6.83
CA ILE A 34 3.41 7.73 -6.16
C ILE A 34 4.80 7.31 -6.66
N LEU A 35 5.11 6.01 -6.65
CA LEU A 35 6.41 5.51 -7.12
C LEU A 35 6.66 5.87 -8.59
N ASN A 36 5.66 5.76 -9.47
CA ASN A 36 5.78 6.17 -10.86
C ASN A 36 6.07 7.68 -10.99
N ALA A 37 5.33 8.52 -10.26
CA ALA A 37 5.55 9.96 -10.27
C ALA A 37 6.95 10.35 -9.76
N GLU A 38 7.46 9.65 -8.75
CA GLU A 38 8.84 9.82 -8.28
C GLU A 38 9.88 9.37 -9.32
N GLY A 39 9.60 8.31 -10.08
CA GLY A 39 10.41 7.89 -11.22
C GLY A 39 10.44 8.93 -12.34
N GLU A 40 9.28 9.47 -12.73
CA GLU A 40 9.16 10.55 -13.71
C GLU A 40 9.90 11.82 -13.27
N LYS A 41 9.90 12.11 -11.96
CA LYS A 41 10.65 13.24 -11.39
C LYS A 41 12.15 13.12 -11.64
N ILE A 42 12.74 11.94 -11.40
CA ILE A 42 14.17 11.69 -11.69
C ILE A 42 14.43 11.85 -13.19
N GLN A 43 13.62 11.22 -14.03
CA GLN A 43 13.80 11.27 -15.49
C GLN A 43 13.78 12.71 -16.01
N LYS A 44 12.84 13.53 -15.52
CA LYS A 44 12.77 14.95 -15.88
C LYS A 44 13.99 15.73 -15.44
N MET A 45 14.49 15.54 -14.22
CA MET A 45 15.66 16.29 -13.75
C MET A 45 16.93 15.89 -14.48
N VAL A 46 17.11 14.61 -14.82
CA VAL A 46 18.26 14.13 -15.60
C VAL A 46 18.23 14.63 -17.05
N ALA A 47 17.06 14.91 -17.60
CA ALA A 47 16.90 15.43 -18.97
C ALA A 47 17.14 16.94 -19.10
N LEU A 48 17.36 17.68 -18.01
CA LEU A 48 17.64 19.11 -18.04
C LEU A 48 19.10 19.38 -18.44
N GLU A 49 19.32 20.20 -19.47
CA GLU A 49 20.67 20.48 -20.01
C GLU A 49 21.60 21.16 -19.00
N ASP A 50 21.08 22.04 -18.15
CA ASP A 50 21.86 22.86 -17.20
C ASP A 50 21.63 22.48 -15.73
N VAL A 51 21.24 21.24 -15.44
CA VAL A 51 21.05 20.81 -14.04
C VAL A 51 22.39 20.66 -13.34
N THR A 52 22.52 21.26 -12.15
CA THR A 52 23.74 21.11 -11.37
C THR A 52 23.77 19.77 -10.64
N PRO A 53 24.97 19.21 -10.35
CA PRO A 53 25.10 17.99 -9.56
C PRO A 53 24.42 18.08 -8.18
N ASP A 54 24.44 19.25 -7.55
CA ASP A 54 23.79 19.48 -6.25
C ASP A 54 22.27 19.36 -6.33
N VAL A 55 21.68 19.88 -7.41
CA VAL A 55 20.23 19.75 -7.66
C VAL A 55 19.85 18.29 -7.91
N LEU A 56 20.62 17.58 -8.75
CA LEU A 56 20.39 16.14 -8.99
C LEU A 56 20.50 15.31 -7.70
N LEU A 57 21.51 15.58 -6.87
CA LEU A 57 21.69 14.89 -5.60
C LEU A 57 20.52 15.20 -4.64
N ALA A 58 20.06 16.45 -4.59
CA ALA A 58 18.91 16.84 -3.78
C ALA A 58 17.62 16.15 -4.26
N THR A 59 17.39 16.08 -5.58
CA THR A 59 16.27 15.34 -6.17
C THR A 59 16.35 13.86 -5.80
N ASN A 60 17.51 13.22 -5.96
CA ASN A 60 17.68 11.81 -5.64
C ASN A 60 17.40 11.53 -4.15
N LYS A 61 17.91 12.34 -3.24
CA LYS A 61 17.63 12.22 -1.79
C LYS A 61 16.15 12.40 -1.46
N SER A 62 15.47 13.32 -2.16
CA SER A 62 14.02 13.50 -2.00
C SER A 62 13.24 12.26 -2.45
N VAL A 63 13.60 11.68 -3.60
CA VAL A 63 12.97 10.46 -4.12
C VAL A 63 13.26 9.26 -3.21
N GLU A 64 14.51 9.10 -2.76
CA GLU A 64 14.90 8.07 -1.80
C GLU A 64 14.06 8.15 -0.51
N SER A 65 13.85 9.36 0.01
CA SER A 65 12.99 9.57 1.18
C SER A 65 11.55 9.13 0.93
N MET A 66 11.00 9.39 -0.26
CA MET A 66 9.65 8.96 -0.63
C MET A 66 9.57 7.43 -0.78
N VAL A 67 10.54 6.80 -1.43
CA VAL A 67 10.61 5.33 -1.55
C VAL A 67 10.69 4.69 -0.17
N ASN A 68 11.52 5.21 0.73
CA ASN A 68 11.61 4.73 2.11
C ASN A 68 10.29 4.89 2.87
N ALA A 69 9.53 5.97 2.64
CA ALA A 69 8.21 6.16 3.23
C ALA A 69 7.19 5.15 2.69
N VAL A 70 7.19 4.91 1.37
CA VAL A 70 6.35 3.90 0.72
C VAL A 70 6.67 2.50 1.27
N SER A 71 7.94 2.11 1.37
CA SER A 71 8.31 0.81 1.95
C SER A 71 7.85 0.63 3.40
N ARG A 72 7.79 1.71 4.19
CA ARG A 72 7.23 1.65 5.55
C ARG A 72 5.71 1.45 5.53
N LEU A 73 5.01 2.07 4.59
CA LEU A 73 3.57 1.88 4.41
C LEU A 73 3.27 0.46 3.94
N GLU A 74 4.04 -0.11 3.01
CA GLU A 74 3.94 -1.51 2.57
C GLU A 74 3.99 -2.49 3.76
N MET A 75 4.94 -2.29 4.68
CA MET A 75 5.02 -3.12 5.90
C MET A 75 3.76 -3.01 6.78
N ILE A 76 3.16 -1.82 6.86
CA ILE A 76 1.92 -1.58 7.60
C ILE A 76 0.74 -2.26 6.89
N LEU A 77 0.65 -2.15 5.57
CA LEU A 77 -0.40 -2.78 4.77
C LEU A 77 -0.34 -4.31 4.87
N HIS A 78 0.86 -4.88 4.76
CA HIS A 78 1.09 -6.29 5.03
C HIS A 78 0.64 -6.69 6.45
N SER A 79 1.00 -5.90 7.47
CA SER A 79 0.61 -6.16 8.85
C SER A 79 -0.91 -6.09 9.07
N LYS A 80 -1.65 -5.27 8.30
CA LYS A 80 -3.12 -5.23 8.34
C LYS A 80 -3.72 -6.55 7.84
N LEU A 81 -3.15 -7.12 6.77
CA LEU A 81 -3.64 -8.38 6.19
C LEU A 81 -3.29 -9.58 7.07
N SER A 82 -2.11 -9.61 7.69
CA SER A 82 -1.66 -10.74 8.52
C SER A 82 -2.54 -11.02 9.73
N VAL A 83 -3.36 -10.05 10.17
CA VAL A 83 -4.33 -10.22 11.27
C VAL A 83 -5.34 -11.33 10.96
N PHE A 84 -5.60 -11.59 9.68
CA PHE A 84 -6.62 -12.54 9.24
C PHE A 84 -6.06 -13.72 8.45
N ASP A 85 -4.75 -14.01 8.52
CA ASP A 85 -4.10 -15.11 7.78
C ASP A 85 -4.81 -16.45 7.97
N GLY A 86 -5.23 -16.77 9.20
CA GLY A 86 -5.98 -17.99 9.51
C GLY A 86 -7.44 -18.01 9.04
N CYS A 87 -7.91 -16.92 8.42
CA CYS A 87 -9.26 -16.75 7.87
C CYS A 87 -9.26 -16.60 6.35
N LEU A 88 -8.09 -16.48 5.73
CA LEU A 88 -7.95 -16.50 4.29
C LEU A 88 -8.34 -17.89 3.78
N CYS A 89 -8.90 -17.93 2.56
CA CYS A 89 -9.57 -19.10 1.98
C CYS A 89 -8.88 -20.42 2.33
N LYS A 90 -9.67 -21.40 2.83
CA LYS A 90 -9.16 -22.77 2.95
C LYS A 90 -8.66 -23.22 1.57
N PRO A 91 -7.52 -23.93 1.50
CA PRO A 91 -7.10 -24.55 0.25
C PRO A 91 -8.26 -25.41 -0.25
N ALA A 92 -8.52 -25.37 -1.57
CA ALA A 92 -9.54 -26.20 -2.18
C ALA A 92 -9.27 -27.66 -1.76
N GLU A 93 -10.22 -28.28 -1.07
CA GLU A 93 -10.15 -29.71 -0.77
C GLU A 93 -10.02 -30.44 -2.12
N GLU A 94 -8.90 -31.15 -2.32
CA GLU A 94 -8.77 -32.05 -3.46
C GLU A 94 -9.94 -33.04 -3.42
N PRO A 95 -10.64 -33.28 -4.54
CA PRO A 95 -11.72 -34.24 -4.55
C PRO A 95 -11.16 -35.61 -4.14
N VAL A 96 -11.66 -36.14 -3.02
CA VAL A 96 -11.41 -37.52 -2.59
C VAL A 96 -11.88 -38.42 -3.73
N GLN A 97 -10.92 -39.04 -4.43
CA GLN A 97 -11.21 -40.08 -5.40
C GLN A 97 -11.62 -41.33 -4.61
N GLU A 98 -12.90 -41.71 -4.72
CA GLU A 98 -13.43 -43.00 -4.30
C GLU A 98 -13.27 -44.05 -5.42
#